data_AF-A0A538RFY1-F1
#
_entry.id   AF-A0A538RFY1-F1
#
_cell.length_a   1.000
_cell.length_b   1.000
_cell.length_c   1.000
_cell.angle_alpha   90.00
_cell.angle_beta   90.00
_cell.angle_gamma   90.00
#
_symmetry.space_group_name_H-M   'P 1'
#
loop_
_entity.id
_entity.type
_entity.pdbx_description
1 polymer ?
#
loop_
_entity_poly.entity_id
_entity_poly.type
_entity_poly.pdbx_seq_one_letter_code
_entity_poly.pdbx_strand_id
1 'polypeptide(L)'
;MRAPYGLEIIESCLSCPHREDRLFCNLPPAAVQKLAAITSAAAYPKGATLFVEGQSPLGVFILCSGRVKLSTSSADGRTLILRVAEPGEVLGLPATVTEKPYELTA
;
A
#
# COMPACT_ATOMS: atom_id res chain seq x y z
N MET A 1 7.55 0.34 -17.92
CA MET A 1 8.86 -0.30 -17.68
C MET A 1 8.64 -1.43 -16.66
N ARG A 2 9.23 -2.63 -16.82
CA ARG A 2 9.05 -3.73 -15.87
C ARG A 2 10.09 -3.64 -14.76
N ALA A 3 9.66 -3.71 -13.51
CA ALA A 3 10.54 -3.78 -12.33
C ALA A 3 11.32 -5.11 -12.29
N PRO A 4 12.38 -5.24 -11.45
CA PRO A 4 13.22 -6.43 -11.33
C PRO A 4 12.54 -7.77 -10.97
N TYR A 5 11.20 -7.84 -10.93
CA TYR A 5 10.42 -9.06 -10.64
C TYR A 5 9.25 -9.26 -11.61
N GLY A 6 9.30 -8.64 -12.79
CA GLY A 6 8.24 -8.75 -13.81
C GLY A 6 6.98 -7.96 -13.50
N LEU A 7 6.98 -7.16 -12.43
CA LEU A 7 5.88 -6.27 -12.07
C LEU A 7 5.87 -5.04 -12.98
N GLU A 8 4.67 -4.62 -13.39
CA GLU A 8 4.50 -3.36 -14.09
C GLU A 8 4.62 -2.21 -13.10
N ILE A 9 5.57 -1.31 -13.36
CA ILE A 9 5.70 -0.08 -12.58
C ILE A 9 4.64 0.88 -13.09
N ILE A 10 3.67 1.18 -12.22
CA ILE A 10 2.67 2.22 -12.47
C ILE A 10 3.17 3.47 -11.75
N GLU A 11 3.72 4.40 -12.53
CA GLU A 11 4.31 5.64 -12.03
C GLU A 11 3.24 6.71 -11.71
N SER A 12 2.01 6.51 -12.16
CA SER A 12 0.92 7.46 -11.95
C SER A 12 -0.42 6.77 -11.73
N CYS A 13 -1.14 7.22 -10.71
CA CYS A 13 -2.52 6.82 -10.49
C CYS A 13 -3.47 7.26 -11.63
N LEU A 14 -3.06 8.21 -12.49
CA LEU A 14 -3.83 8.64 -13.65
C LEU A 14 -3.94 7.55 -14.73
N SER A 15 -2.95 6.66 -14.82
CA SER A 15 -2.88 5.55 -15.77
C SER A 15 -3.03 4.18 -15.11
N CYS A 16 -3.48 4.14 -13.86
CA CYS A 16 -3.63 2.90 -13.11
C CYS A 16 -4.84 2.09 -13.64
N PRO A 17 -4.67 0.81 -14.02
CA PRO A 17 -5.77 -0.02 -14.52
C PRO A 17 -6.83 -0.32 -13.44
N HIS A 18 -6.47 -0.20 -12.16
CA HIS A 18 -7.38 -0.47 -11.03
C HIS A 18 -8.21 0.73 -10.60
N ARG A 19 -8.21 1.82 -11.40
CA ARG A 19 -8.84 3.08 -11.04
C ARG A 19 -10.35 2.97 -10.84
N GLU A 20 -11.03 2.22 -11.69
CA GLU A 20 -12.49 2.12 -11.69
C GLU A 20 -13.00 1.01 -10.75
N ASP A 21 -12.16 0.03 -10.41
CA ASP A 21 -12.55 -1.17 -9.67
C ASP A 21 -12.51 -0.99 -8.14
N ARG A 22 -11.81 0.02 -7.62
CA ARG A 22 -11.52 0.14 -6.18
C ARG A 22 -11.82 1.54 -5.63
N LEU A 23 -12.41 1.58 -4.44
CA LEU A 23 -12.94 2.78 -3.77
C LEU A 23 -11.93 3.92 -3.63
N PHE A 24 -10.65 3.62 -3.36
CA PHE A 24 -9.65 4.66 -3.15
C PHE A 24 -9.06 5.20 -4.47
N CYS A 25 -8.98 4.37 -5.52
CA CYS A 25 -8.42 4.83 -6.79
C CYS A 25 -9.44 5.60 -7.64
N ASN A 26 -10.74 5.42 -7.39
CA ASN A 26 -11.81 6.12 -8.10
C ASN A 26 -12.04 7.56 -7.58
N LEU A 27 -10.97 8.35 -7.51
CA LEU A 27 -11.04 9.76 -7.11
C LEU A 27 -11.34 10.67 -8.31
N PRO A 28 -11.98 11.83 -8.06
CA PRO A 28 -12.17 12.85 -9.09
C PRO A 28 -10.83 13.25 -9.74
N PRO A 29 -10.81 13.63 -11.04
CA PRO A 29 -9.57 13.92 -11.76
C PRO A 29 -8.65 14.93 -11.04
N ALA A 30 -9.22 16.00 -10.47
CA ALA A 30 -8.47 16.99 -9.72
C ALA A 30 -7.81 16.43 -8.44
N ALA A 31 -8.46 15.48 -7.76
CA ALA A 31 -7.91 14.82 -6.58
C ALA A 31 -6.79 13.84 -6.96
N VAL A 32 -6.97 13.08 -8.06
CA VAL A 32 -5.91 12.17 -8.56
C VAL A 32 -4.67 12.95 -9.01
N GLN A 33 -4.83 14.11 -9.64
CA GLN A 33 -3.68 14.95 -10.02
C GLN A 33 -2.90 15.45 -8.80
N LYS A 34 -3.60 15.90 -7.75
CA LYS A 34 -2.96 16.29 -6.49
C LYS A 34 -2.27 15.11 -5.80
N LEU A 35 -2.91 13.95 -5.79
CA LEU A 35 -2.33 12.72 -5.26
C LEU A 35 -1.06 12.35 -6.02
N ALA A 36 -1.10 12.33 -7.35
CA ALA A 36 0.04 12.01 -8.20
C ALA A 36 1.24 12.94 -7.97
N ALA A 37 0.99 14.21 -7.62
CA ALA A 37 2.04 15.19 -7.33
C ALA A 37 2.76 14.97 -6.00
N ILE A 38 2.15 14.25 -5.05
CA ILE A 38 2.72 13.96 -3.72
C ILE A 38 3.14 12.49 -3.55
N THR A 39 2.77 11.62 -4.47
CA THR A 39 3.13 10.21 -4.45
C THR A 39 4.42 9.95 -5.23
N SER A 40 5.23 9.02 -4.74
CA SER A 40 6.39 8.48 -5.47
C SER A 40 6.19 6.99 -5.71
N ALA A 41 6.50 6.52 -6.92
CA ALA A 41 6.41 5.11 -7.25
C ALA A 41 7.66 4.36 -6.77
N ALA A 42 7.45 3.23 -6.09
CA ALA A 42 8.52 2.36 -5.63
C ALA A 42 8.17 0.89 -5.93
N ALA A 43 9.19 0.10 -6.27
CA ALA A 43 9.06 -1.32 -6.49
C ALA A 43 9.88 -2.09 -5.45
N TYR A 44 9.28 -3.10 -4.85
CA TYR A 44 9.89 -3.90 -3.80
C TYR A 44 10.02 -5.36 -4.22
N PRO A 45 11.09 -6.06 -3.79
CA PRO A 45 11.19 -7.51 -3.97
C PRO A 45 10.13 -8.27 -3.20
N LYS A 46 9.86 -9.50 -3.65
CA LYS A 46 9.07 -10.45 -2.86
C LYS A 46 9.69 -10.62 -1.47
N GLY A 47 8.87 -10.49 -0.44
CA GLY A 47 9.30 -10.63 0.95
C GLY A 47 9.85 -9.36 1.58
N ALA A 48 9.90 -8.24 0.85
CA ALA A 48 10.15 -6.94 1.46
C ALA A 48 9.04 -6.56 2.44
N THR A 49 9.43 -5.92 3.54
CA THR A 49 8.51 -5.32 4.50
C THR A 49 8.31 -3.85 4.16
N LEU A 50 7.05 -3.42 4.05
CA LEU A 50 6.70 -2.02 3.78
C LEU A 50 6.63 -1.20 5.07
N PHE A 51 6.07 -1.79 6.12
CA PHE A 51 6.02 -1.22 7.46
C PHE A 51 5.80 -2.32 8.50
N VAL A 52 6.15 -2.02 9.76
CA VAL A 52 6.07 -2.97 10.87
C VAL A 52 5.06 -2.48 11.90
N GLU A 53 4.34 -3.43 12.50
CA GLU A 53 3.48 -3.19 13.66
C GLU A 53 4.25 -2.46 14.78
N GLY A 54 3.63 -1.44 15.38
CA GLY A 54 4.23 -0.63 16.44
C GLY A 54 5.17 0.49 15.93
N GLN A 55 5.49 0.54 14.65
CA GLN A 55 6.27 1.63 14.07
C GLN A 55 5.40 2.88 13.88
N SER A 56 5.96 4.07 14.17
CA SER A 56 5.32 5.35 13.84
C SER A 56 5.02 5.44 12.33
N PRO A 57 3.85 5.96 11.94
CA PRO A 57 3.44 5.97 10.55
C PRO A 57 4.31 6.90 9.72
N LEU A 58 4.88 6.37 8.64
CA LEU A 58 5.62 7.17 7.64
C LEU A 58 4.68 7.74 6.57
N GLY A 59 3.51 7.12 6.41
CA GLY A 59 2.51 7.52 5.43
C GLY A 59 1.69 6.33 4.96
N VAL A 60 1.05 6.53 3.81
CA VAL A 60 0.19 5.53 3.17
C VAL A 60 0.88 4.92 1.96
N PHE A 61 0.57 3.65 1.71
CA PHE A 61 1.03 2.93 0.53
C PHE A 61 -0.17 2.57 -0.34
N ILE A 62 -0.08 2.82 -1.65
CA ILE A 62 -1.09 2.42 -2.62
C ILE A 62 -0.52 1.24 -3.41
N LEU A 63 -1.16 0.08 -3.32
CA LEU A 63 -0.67 -1.11 -4.01
C LEU A 63 -1.09 -1.05 -5.48
N CYS A 64 -0.16 -0.76 -6.38
CA CYS A 64 -0.45 -0.70 -7.82
C CYS A 64 -0.37 -2.06 -8.52
N SER A 65 0.50 -2.96 -8.04
CA SER A 65 0.71 -4.29 -8.63
C SER A 65 1.26 -5.27 -7.59
N GLY A 66 0.95 -6.56 -7.75
CA GLY A 66 1.37 -7.61 -6.83
C GLY A 66 0.37 -7.84 -5.69
N ARG A 67 0.87 -8.43 -4.59
CA ARG A 67 0.07 -8.77 -3.40
C ARG A 67 0.90 -8.50 -2.15
N VAL A 68 0.26 -7.97 -1.11
CA VAL A 68 0.90 -7.65 0.17
C VAL A 68 0.19 -8.39 1.29
N LYS A 69 0.95 -9.00 2.20
CA LYS A 69 0.40 -9.78 3.30
C LYS A 69 0.33 -8.91 4.55
N LEU A 70 -0.88 -8.64 5.03
CA LEU A 70 -1.07 -7.93 6.29
C LEU A 70 -1.14 -8.93 7.43
N SER A 71 -0.27 -8.76 8.42
CA SER A 71 -0.14 -9.65 9.57
C SER A 71 0.11 -8.89 10.86
N THR A 72 -0.20 -9.51 11.98
CA THR A 72 0.08 -8.99 13.33
C THR A 72 0.72 -10.09 14.19
N SER A 73 1.41 -9.70 15.24
CA SER A 73 1.97 -10.62 16.23
C SER A 73 1.00 -10.83 17.39
N SER A 74 0.71 -12.09 17.70
CA SER A 74 -0.04 -12.45 18.92
C SER A 74 0.84 -12.25 20.16
N ALA A 75 0.22 -12.18 21.34
CA ALA A 75 0.94 -12.06 22.62
C ALA A 75 2.00 -13.16 22.82
N ASP A 76 1.76 -14.36 22.27
CA ASP A 76 2.68 -15.51 22.34
C ASP A 76 3.76 -15.49 21.25
N GLY A 77 3.93 -14.38 20.51
CA GLY A 77 4.91 -14.21 19.44
C GLY A 77 4.55 -14.90 18.10
N ARG A 78 3.32 -15.41 17.96
CA ARG A 78 2.86 -16.03 16.71
C ARG A 78 2.38 -14.99 15.70
N THR A 79 2.83 -15.10 14.45
CA THR A 79 2.34 -14.24 13.36
C THR A 79 0.98 -14.72 12.86
N LEU A 80 -0.03 -13.86 12.92
CA LEU A 80 -1.36 -14.09 12.35
C LEU A 80 -1.52 -13.29 11.07
N ILE A 81 -1.88 -13.95 9.96
CA ILE A 81 -2.19 -13.29 8.69
C ILE A 81 -3.66 -12.87 8.74
N LEU A 82 -3.93 -11.56 8.73
CA LEU A 82 -5.31 -11.06 8.77
C LEU A 82 -5.92 -11.00 7.38
N ARG A 83 -5.16 -10.54 6.39
CA ARG A 83 -5.60 -10.47 4.99
C ARG A 83 -4.43 -10.34 4.02
N VAL A 84 -4.71 -10.58 2.75
CA VAL A 84 -3.81 -10.24 1.64
C VAL A 84 -4.43 -9.09 0.87
N ALA A 85 -3.68 -8.00 0.73
CA ALA A 85 -4.09 -6.85 -0.04
C ALA A 85 -3.85 -7.06 -1.54
N GLU A 86 -4.76 -6.51 -2.33
CA GLU A 86 -4.79 -6.62 -3.79
C GLU A 86 -4.52 -5.25 -4.45
N PRO A 87 -4.18 -5.23 -5.75
CA PRO A 87 -3.98 -3.99 -6.46
C PRO A 87 -5.21 -3.06 -6.39
N GLY A 88 -4.94 -1.76 -6.20
CA GLY A 88 -5.92 -0.69 -5.97
C GLY A 88 -6.32 -0.49 -4.51
N GLU A 89 -5.75 -1.25 -3.57
CA GLU A 89 -5.96 -1.05 -2.13
C GLU A 89 -4.91 -0.14 -1.48
N VAL A 90 -5.31 0.50 -0.39
CA VAL A 90 -4.44 1.36 0.43
C VAL A 90 -4.08 0.68 1.73
N LEU A 91 -2.80 0.79 2.10
CA LEU A 91 -2.23 0.24 3.32
C LEU A 91 -1.75 1.38 4.21
N GLY A 92 -1.84 1.19 5.52
CA GLY A 92 -1.31 2.14 6.49
C GLY A 92 -2.14 3.42 6.70
N LEU A 93 -3.31 3.52 6.05
CA LEU A 93 -4.20 4.68 6.19
C LEU A 93 -4.68 4.94 7.63
N PRO A 94 -5.15 3.93 8.40
CA PRO A 94 -5.62 4.18 9.77
C PRO A 94 -4.55 4.78 10.67
N ALA A 95 -3.33 4.23 10.61
CA ALA A 95 -2.19 4.71 11.38
C ALA A 95 -1.81 6.15 10.99
N THR A 96 -1.75 6.45 9.69
CA THR A 96 -1.38 7.78 9.19
C THR A 96 -2.39 8.86 9.58
N VAL A 97 -3.69 8.56 9.49
CA VAL A 97 -4.75 9.55 9.80
C VAL A 97 -4.91 9.77 11.30
N THR A 98 -4.67 8.74 12.10
CA THR A 98 -4.80 8.83 13.57
C THR A 98 -3.52 9.22 14.28
N GLU A 99 -2.40 9.35 13.55
CA GLU A 99 -1.05 9.56 14.09
C GLU A 99 -0.65 8.50 15.14
N LYS A 100 -1.25 7.30 15.05
CA LYS A 100 -0.93 6.16 15.89
C LYS A 100 0.03 5.22 15.17
N PRO A 101 0.80 4.40 15.91
CA PRO A 101 1.63 3.37 15.30
C PRO A 101 0.83 2.43 14.40
N TYR A 102 1.49 1.83 13.41
CA TYR A 102 0.85 0.81 12.58
C TYR A 102 0.38 -0.36 13.45
N GLU A 103 -0.87 -0.78 13.24
CA GLU A 103 -1.45 -1.93 13.94
C GLU A 103 -1.08 -3.27 13.28
N LEU A 104 -0.51 -3.22 12.07
CA LEU A 104 -0.18 -4.37 11.24
C LEU A 104 1.23 -4.23 10.66
N THR A 105 1.81 -5.36 10.28
CA THR A 105 3.00 -5.48 9.46
C THR A 105 2.61 -5.86 8.03
N ALA A 106 3.20 -5.19 7.05
CA ALA A 106 2.95 -5.36 5.61
C ALA A 106 4.20 -5.82 4.86
#